data_AF-A0A7K2YVZ3-F1
#
_entry.id   AF-A0A7K2YVZ3-F1
#
_cell.length_a   1.000
_cell.length_b   1.000
_cell.length_c   1.000
_cell.angle_alpha   90.00
_cell.angle_beta   90.00
_cell.angle_gamma   90.00
#
_symmetry.space_group_name_H-M   'P 1'
#
loop_
_entity.id
_entity.type
_entity.pdbx_description
1 polymer ?
#
loop_
_entity_poly.entity_id
_entity_poly.type
_entity_poly.pdbx_seq_one_letter_code
_entity_poly.pdbx_strand_id
1 'polypeptide(L)'
;HARAANAVLARRLRVRTGARLHDLGPMRAARRVDLLGLDLVDRRSGYPLETVVRAADARWRIAEVDVRYLPRSGRSKVTGTVRGTVTAVRDMSLVLARPGVGA
;
A
#
# COMPACT_ATOMS: atom_id res chain seq x y z
N HIS A 1 11.06 14.46 -3.17
CA HIS A 1 9.86 14.04 -3.93
C HIS A 1 9.31 12.67 -3.50
N ALA A 2 10.10 11.59 -3.56
CA ALA A 2 9.70 10.23 -3.15
C ALA A 2 8.97 10.12 -1.80
N ARG A 3 9.58 10.65 -0.74
CA ARG A 3 9.04 10.56 0.64
C ARG A 3 7.72 11.32 0.80
N ALA A 4 7.54 12.44 0.10
CA ALA A 4 6.31 13.20 0.12
C ALA A 4 5.17 12.45 -0.58
N ALA A 5 5.45 11.75 -1.68
CA ALA A 5 4.48 10.90 -2.36
C ALA A 5 4.02 9.75 -1.44
N ASN A 6 4.96 9.04 -0.81
CA ASN A 6 4.63 7.97 0.16
C ASN A 6 3.81 8.51 1.34
N ALA A 7 4.17 9.68 1.89
CA ALA A 7 3.44 10.29 3.00
C ALA A 7 1.99 10.67 2.62
N VAL A 8 1.77 11.19 1.41
CA VAL A 8 0.42 11.50 0.91
C VAL A 8 -0.41 10.22 0.74
N LEU A 9 0.20 9.16 0.22
CA LEU A 9 -0.45 7.86 0.07
C LEU A 9 -0.79 7.22 1.41
N ALA A 10 0.14 7.20 2.35
CA ALA A 10 -0.08 6.74 3.72
C ALA A 10 -1.20 7.55 4.41
N ARG A 11 -1.24 8.87 4.20
CA ARG A 11 -2.33 9.72 4.73
C ARG A 11 -3.68 9.37 4.13
N ARG A 12 -3.78 9.22 2.80
CA ARG A 12 -5.04 8.82 2.13
C ARG A 12 -5.51 7.43 2.56
N LEU A 13 -4.57 6.50 2.69
CA LEU A 13 -4.84 5.16 3.18
C LEU A 13 -5.38 5.19 4.60
N ARG A 14 -4.74 5.95 5.51
CA ARG A 14 -5.21 6.15 6.88
C ARG A 14 -6.61 6.76 6.94
N VAL A 15 -6.91 7.73 6.08
CA VAL A 15 -8.25 8.34 6.00
C VAL A 15 -9.30 7.34 5.53
N ARG A 16 -9.01 6.54 4.49
CA ARG A 16 -9.96 5.56 3.94
C ARG A 16 -10.17 4.36 4.87
N THR A 17 -9.09 3.85 5.46
CA THR A 17 -9.08 2.53 6.12
C THR A 17 -9.04 2.60 7.64
N GLY A 18 -8.73 3.77 8.21
CA GLY A 18 -8.43 3.91 9.64
C GLY A 18 -7.09 3.29 10.07
N ALA A 19 -6.38 2.57 9.18
CA ALA A 19 -5.11 1.94 9.50
C ALA A 19 -4.02 3.00 9.77
N ARG A 20 -3.38 2.93 10.94
CA ARG A 20 -2.28 3.82 11.32
C ARG A 20 -0.95 3.29 10.78
N LEU A 21 -0.78 3.40 9.47
CA LEU A 21 0.47 3.03 8.78
C LEU A 21 1.28 4.28 8.47
N HIS A 22 2.58 4.28 8.76
CA HIS A 22 3.49 5.36 8.39
C HIS A 22 4.03 5.20 6.97
N ASP A 23 4.23 3.96 6.52
CA ASP A 23 4.56 3.64 5.13
C ASP A 23 3.96 2.28 4.71
N LEU A 24 3.98 2.00 3.41
CA LEU A 24 3.72 0.67 2.88
C LEU A 24 5.01 -0.15 2.97
N GLY A 25 5.27 -0.73 4.14
CA GLY A 25 6.44 -1.57 4.40
C GLY A 25 6.66 -2.68 3.37
N PRO A 26 7.90 -3.18 3.21
CA PRO A 26 8.25 -4.16 2.18
C PRO A 26 7.67 -5.56 2.44
N MET A 27 7.27 -5.84 3.68
CA MET A 27 6.70 -7.13 4.08
C MET A 27 5.33 -6.95 4.72
N ARG A 28 4.46 -7.92 4.50
CA ARG A 28 3.12 -8.05 5.10
C ARG A 28 2.92 -9.54 5.43
N ALA A 29 2.28 -9.82 6.56
CA ALA A 29 1.96 -11.18 6.96
C ALA A 29 0.51 -11.24 7.46
N ALA A 30 -0.20 -12.28 7.05
CA ALA A 30 -1.55 -12.62 7.49
C ALA A 30 -1.80 -14.11 7.21
N ARG A 31 -2.93 -14.66 7.68
CA ARG A 31 -3.28 -16.05 7.42
C ARG A 31 -3.44 -16.28 5.92
N ARG A 32 -2.88 -17.39 5.42
CA ARG A 32 -2.84 -17.69 3.98
C ARG A 32 -4.24 -17.71 3.34
N VAL A 33 -5.18 -18.41 3.96
CA VAL A 33 -6.56 -18.54 3.44
C VAL A 33 -7.19 -17.16 3.32
N ASP A 34 -7.09 -16.36 4.39
CA ASP A 34 -7.64 -15.00 4.43
C ASP A 34 -7.00 -14.10 3.36
N LEU A 35 -5.67 -14.17 3.18
CA LEU A 35 -4.96 -13.40 2.14
C LEU A 35 -5.40 -13.78 0.72
N LEU A 36 -5.59 -15.06 0.46
CA LEU A 36 -6.12 -15.53 -0.83
C LEU A 36 -7.57 -15.07 -1.03
N GLY A 37 -8.35 -14.98 0.04
CA GLY A 37 -9.72 -14.49 0.04
C GLY A 37 -9.87 -12.99 -0.21
N LEU A 38 -8.79 -12.19 -0.17
CA LEU A 38 -8.85 -10.77 -0.51
C LEU A 38 -9.00 -10.50 -2.02
N ASP A 39 -8.78 -11.52 -2.85
CA ASP A 39 -8.88 -11.47 -4.31
C ASP A 39 -8.12 -10.25 -4.88
N LEU A 40 -6.81 -10.22 -4.64
CA LEU A 40 -5.91 -9.15 -5.07
C LEU A 40 -5.63 -9.28 -6.58
N VAL A 41 -5.78 -8.18 -7.32
CA VAL A 41 -5.74 -8.19 -8.80
C VAL A 41 -4.51 -7.47 -9.33
N ASP A 42 -4.04 -6.42 -8.65
CA ASP A 42 -2.88 -5.66 -9.07
C ASP A 42 -1.59 -6.48 -8.84
N ARG A 43 -0.84 -6.75 -9.91
CA ARG A 43 0.44 -7.47 -9.87
C ARG A 43 1.67 -6.55 -10.01
N ARG A 44 1.47 -5.25 -9.97
CA ARG A 44 2.49 -4.22 -10.17
C ARG A 44 2.70 -3.47 -8.85
N SER A 45 2.88 -2.16 -8.91
CA SER A 45 3.09 -1.31 -7.75
C SER A 45 1.82 -1.06 -6.91
N GLY A 46 0.63 -1.44 -7.39
CA GLY A 46 -0.62 -1.27 -6.65
C GLY A 46 -0.87 -2.38 -5.63
N TYR A 47 -0.27 -3.56 -5.80
CA TYR A 47 -0.41 -4.71 -4.89
C TYR A 47 -0.30 -4.36 -3.40
N PRO A 48 0.74 -3.63 -2.93
CA PRO A 48 0.92 -3.34 -1.51
C PRO A 48 -0.23 -2.49 -0.93
N LEU A 49 -0.77 -1.58 -1.74
CA LEU A 49 -1.85 -0.69 -1.36
C LEU A 49 -3.20 -1.40 -1.40
N GLU A 50 -3.45 -2.18 -2.46
CA GLU A 50 -4.65 -2.99 -2.62
C GLU A 50 -4.80 -3.97 -1.47
N THR A 51 -3.70 -4.60 -1.04
CA THR A 51 -3.71 -5.50 0.12
C THR A 51 -4.26 -4.82 1.38
N VAL A 52 -3.79 -3.60 1.70
CA VAL A 52 -4.23 -2.89 2.92
C VAL A 52 -5.67 -2.44 2.80
N VAL A 53 -6.06 -1.90 1.64
CA VAL A 53 -7.43 -1.45 1.38
C VAL A 53 -8.40 -2.62 1.54
N ARG A 54 -8.13 -3.76 0.91
CA ARG A 54 -9.00 -4.94 0.95
C ARG A 54 -9.06 -5.57 2.34
N ALA A 55 -7.94 -5.63 3.05
CA ALA A 55 -7.91 -6.07 4.44
C ALA A 55 -8.75 -5.16 5.36
N ALA A 56 -8.71 -3.84 5.14
CA ALA A 56 -9.49 -2.89 5.91
C ALA A 56 -10.99 -2.96 5.57
N ASP A 57 -11.33 -3.10 4.29
CA ASP A 57 -12.70 -3.32 3.82
C ASP A 57 -13.27 -4.62 4.42
N ALA A 58 -12.43 -5.66 4.55
CA ALA A 58 -12.74 -6.91 5.26
C ALA A 58 -12.67 -6.80 6.80
N ARG A 59 -12.52 -5.59 7.36
CA ARG A 59 -12.50 -5.28 8.80
C ARG A 59 -11.38 -5.96 9.58
N TRP A 60 -10.26 -6.26 8.94
CA TRP A 60 -9.11 -6.84 9.64
C TRP A 60 -8.46 -5.82 10.58
N ARG A 61 -7.83 -6.33 11.63
CA ARG A 61 -6.94 -5.55 12.48
C ARG A 61 -5.58 -5.44 11.80
N ILE A 62 -5.17 -4.23 11.47
CA ILE A 62 -3.92 -3.93 10.77
C ILE A 62 -2.98 -3.23 11.75
N ALA A 63 -1.80 -3.79 11.95
CA ALA A 63 -0.74 -3.23 12.80
C ALA A 63 0.54 -3.07 11.99
N GLU A 64 1.25 -1.97 12.22
CA GLU A 64 2.61 -1.76 11.77
C GLU A 64 3.56 -2.25 12.86
N VAL A 65 4.60 -2.99 12.48
CA VAL A 65 5.63 -3.47 13.40
C VAL A 65 6.96 -2.95 12.91
N ASP A 66 7.63 -2.18 13.76
CA ASP A 66 8.98 -1.68 13.47
C ASP A 66 9.95 -2.85 13.47
N VAL A 67 10.50 -3.16 12.30
CA VAL A 67 11.56 -4.14 12.13
C VAL A 67 12.85 -3.39 11.87
N ARG A 68 13.92 -3.76 12.59
CA ARG A 68 15.27 -3.24 12.31
C ARG A 68 15.67 -3.64 10.90
N TYR A 69 15.58 -2.70 9.97
CA TYR A 69 15.98 -2.89 8.58
C TYR A 69 17.38 -2.33 8.38
N LEU A 70 18.24 -3.07 7.68
CA LEU A 70 19.54 -2.55 7.26
C LEU A 70 19.35 -1.40 6.26
N PRO A 71 20.21 -0.37 6.27
CA PRO A 71 20.12 0.72 5.31
C PRO A 71 20.16 0.17 3.89
N ARG A 72 19.13 0.48 3.10
CA ARG A 72 19.08 0.07 1.70
C ARG A 72 20.19 0.78 0.91
N SER A 73 21.12 0.04 0.33
CA SER A 73 22.02 0.55 -0.71
C SER A 73 21.32 0.53 -2.08
N GLY A 74 21.03 1.70 -2.66
CA GLY A 74 20.56 1.80 -4.06
C GLY A 74 19.48 2.87 -4.31
N ARG A 75 19.34 3.29 -5.57
CA ARG A 75 18.32 4.27 -6.00
C ARG A 75 16.92 3.63 -6.09
N SER A 76 15.89 4.41 -5.81
CA SER A 76 14.49 3.97 -5.94
C SER A 76 14.16 3.67 -7.41
N LYS A 77 13.56 2.50 -7.65
CA LYS A 77 13.15 2.06 -8.99
C LYS A 77 12.04 2.94 -9.59
N VAL A 78 11.30 3.68 -8.76
CA VAL A 78 10.09 4.42 -9.16
C VAL A 78 10.28 5.94 -9.08
N THR A 79 10.98 6.44 -8.06
CA THR A 79 11.06 7.88 -7.77
C THR A 79 12.30 8.54 -8.39
N GLY A 80 12.97 7.86 -9.32
CA GLY A 80 14.11 8.40 -10.08
C GLY A 80 13.71 9.35 -11.20
N THR A 81 12.43 9.35 -11.62
CA THR A 81 11.91 10.24 -12.67
C THR A 81 10.58 10.87 -12.25
N VAL A 82 10.32 12.09 -12.73
CA VAL A 82 9.03 12.79 -12.50
C VAL A 82 7.88 11.96 -13.08
N ARG A 83 8.05 11.43 -14.30
CA ARG A 83 7.07 10.54 -14.95
C ARG A 83 6.75 9.30 -14.12
N GLY A 84 7.78 8.60 -13.60
CA GLY A 84 7.60 7.42 -12.75
C GLY A 84 6.85 7.74 -11.45
N THR A 85 7.09 8.93 -10.89
CA THR A 85 6.37 9.41 -9.70
C THR A 85 4.89 9.68 -10.01
N VAL A 86 4.58 10.34 -11.13
CA VAL A 86 3.20 10.65 -11.53
C VAL A 86 2.41 9.38 -11.85
N THR A 87 3.00 8.43 -12.59
CA THR A 87 2.38 7.14 -12.91
C THR A 87 2.05 6.36 -11.63
N ALA A 88 3.00 6.27 -10.69
CA ALA A 88 2.76 5.57 -9.43
C ALA A 88 1.63 6.20 -8.61
N VAL A 89 1.59 7.54 -8.52
CA VAL A 89 0.51 8.25 -7.83
C VAL A 89 -0.85 8.01 -8.49
N ARG A 90 -0.91 8.00 -9.83
CA ARG A 90 -2.15 7.73 -10.57
C ARG A 90 -2.64 6.31 -10.33
N ASP A 91 -1.77 5.31 -10.49
CA ASP A 91 -2.11 3.90 -10.32
C ASP A 91 -2.62 3.63 -8.90
N MET A 92 -1.94 4.18 -7.90
CA MET A 92 -2.34 4.04 -6.50
C MET A 92 -3.62 4.81 -6.16
N SER A 93 -3.87 5.96 -6.80
CA SER A 93 -5.13 6.69 -6.64
C SER A 93 -6.31 5.91 -7.23
N LEU A 94 -6.10 5.18 -8.33
CA LEU A 94 -7.13 4.30 -8.89
C LEU A 94 -7.46 3.15 -7.93
N VAL A 95 -6.46 2.52 -7.31
CA VAL A 95 -6.68 1.49 -6.27
C VAL A 95 -7.47 2.05 -5.09
N LEU A 96 -7.14 3.27 -4.63
CA LEU A 96 -7.89 3.97 -3.57
C LEU A 96 -9.29 4.44 -3.98
N ALA A 97 -9.62 4.46 -5.27
CA ALA A 97 -10.96 4.83 -5.75
C ALA A 97 -11.85 3.60 -6.01
N ARG A 98 -11.28 2.38 -6.04
CA ARG A 98 -12.06 1.16 -6.25
C ARG A 98 -13.05 0.99 -5.09
N PRO A 99 -14.35 0.78 -5.37
CA PRO A 99 -15.30 0.40 -4.35
C PRO A 99 -14.85 -0.89 -3.66
N GLY A 100 -15.07 -0.99 -2.35
CA GLY A 100 -14.74 -2.19 -1.58
C GLY A 100 -15.48 -3.40 -2.15
N VAL A 101 -14.86 -4.58 -2.09
CA VAL A 101 -15.60 -5.82 -2.38
C VAL A 101 -16.35 -6.21 -1.13
N GLY A 102 -17.66 -5.97 -1.18
CA GLY A 102 -18.64 -6.35 -0.19
C GLY A 102 -20.02 -6.05 -0.74
N ALA A 103 -20.83 -7.11 -0.85
CA ALA A 103 -22.28 -7.07 -1.01
C ALA A 103 -22.95 -6.36 0.18
#